data_AF-A0A8D8JAA7-F1
#
_entry.id   AF-A0A8D8JAA7-F1
#
_cell.length_a   1.000
_cell.length_b   1.000
_cell.length_c   1.000
_cell.angle_alpha   90.00
_cell.angle_beta   90.00
_cell.angle_gamma   90.00
#
_symmetry.space_group_name_H-M   'P 1'
#
loop_
_entity.id
_entity.type
_entity.pdbx_description
1 polymer ?
#
loop_
_entity_poly.entity_id
_entity_poly.type
_entity_poly.pdbx_seq_one_letter_code
_entity_poly.pdbx_strand_id
1 'polypeptide(L)'
;TTLANNRPHPGFFSASCRRLQSSASSLFTEEQRRQREGVGRIEKIEIRYLGTPTDTTLIMNRGLSTPYDCARHIGEKYCRYSALALLDSNTPWDMRRPLEESCTLQLLNFTASEPHIANKAFWRTCSFLLGAALQKAFKPE
;
A
#
# COMPACT_ATOMS: atom_id res chain seq x y z
N THR A 1 -7.13 63.12 2.41
CA THR A 1 -8.11 62.32 3.16
C THR A 1 -8.26 60.97 2.49
N THR A 2 -7.64 59.96 3.10
CA THR A 2 -7.89 58.49 3.00
C THR A 2 -8.27 57.89 1.64
N LEU A 3 -7.28 57.43 0.88
CA LEU A 3 -7.45 56.34 -0.09
C LEU A 3 -7.41 55.01 0.65
N ALA A 4 -8.53 54.28 0.61
CA ALA A 4 -8.70 52.98 1.22
C ALA A 4 -7.74 51.95 0.60
N ASN A 5 -6.83 51.44 1.43
CA ASN A 5 -5.83 50.45 1.06
C ASN A 5 -6.46 49.05 1.22
N ASN A 6 -7.15 48.56 0.17
CA ASN A 6 -7.68 47.21 0.13
C ASN A 6 -6.53 46.22 -0.10
N ARG A 7 -5.91 45.74 0.98
CA ARG A 7 -5.01 44.59 0.92
C ARG A 7 -5.84 43.31 0.79
N PRO A 8 -5.54 42.41 -0.16
CA PRO A 8 -6.16 41.09 -0.17
C PRO A 8 -5.67 40.32 1.07
N HIS A 9 -6.61 39.76 1.83
CA HIS A 9 -6.30 38.94 3.00
C HIS A 9 -5.57 37.66 2.58
N PRO A 10 -4.32 37.43 3.03
CA PRO A 10 -3.62 36.17 2.79
C PRO A 10 -4.06 35.17 3.87
N GLY A 11 -4.63 34.01 3.50
CA GLY A 11 -4.72 32.92 4.48
C GLY A 11 -5.88 31.93 4.39
N PHE A 12 -6.89 32.12 3.54
CA PHE A 12 -8.06 31.21 3.54
C PHE A 12 -7.85 29.88 2.79
N PHE A 13 -7.00 29.82 1.76
CA PHE A 13 -6.80 28.61 0.95
C PHE A 13 -5.84 27.58 1.58
N SER A 14 -4.75 28.05 2.20
CA SER A 14 -3.70 27.20 2.80
C SER A 14 -4.18 26.28 3.93
N ALA A 15 -4.93 26.85 4.88
CA ALA A 15 -5.43 26.11 6.03
C ALA A 15 -6.47 25.08 5.63
N SER A 16 -7.22 25.34 4.55
CA SER A 16 -8.26 24.46 4.04
C SER A 16 -7.68 23.18 3.44
N CYS A 17 -6.57 23.24 2.69
CA CYS A 17 -5.93 22.04 2.14
C CYS A 17 -5.34 21.12 3.23
N ARG A 18 -4.68 21.69 4.26
CA ARG A 18 -4.19 20.91 5.41
C ARG A 18 -5.32 20.29 6.23
N ARG A 19 -6.41 21.02 6.44
CA ARG A 19 -7.62 20.48 7.10
C ARG A 19 -8.24 19.33 6.32
N LEU A 20 -8.33 19.46 4.98
CA LEU A 20 -8.83 18.38 4.12
C LEU A 20 -7.93 17.15 4.15
N GLN A 21 -6.60 17.31 4.10
CA GLN A 21 -5.66 16.18 4.23
C GLN A 21 -5.77 15.50 5.60
N SER A 22 -5.88 16.28 6.68
CA SER A 22 -6.07 15.73 8.03
C SER A 22 -7.39 14.97 8.14
N SER A 23 -8.48 15.53 7.60
CA SER A 23 -9.80 14.90 7.58
C SER A 23 -9.81 13.60 6.77
N ALA A 24 -9.21 13.62 5.58
CA ALA A 24 -9.06 12.41 4.76
C ALA A 24 -8.24 11.33 5.47
N SER A 25 -7.17 11.72 6.17
CA SER A 25 -6.32 10.80 6.94
C SER A 25 -7.07 10.20 8.13
N SER A 26 -7.89 10.99 8.85
CA SER A 26 -8.71 10.48 9.95
C SER A 26 -9.78 9.52 9.44
N LEU A 27 -10.46 9.85 8.34
CA LEU A 27 -11.44 8.96 7.71
C LEU A 27 -10.80 7.63 7.27
N PHE A 28 -9.62 7.69 6.65
CA PHE A 28 -8.89 6.48 6.26
C PHE A 28 -8.52 5.61 7.48
N THR A 29 -8.08 6.24 8.57
CA THR A 29 -7.72 5.53 9.81
C THR A 29 -8.94 4.87 10.44
N GLU A 30 -10.07 5.57 10.46
CA GLU A 30 -11.34 5.04 10.96
C GLU A 30 -11.83 3.85 10.12
N GLU A 31 -11.78 3.97 8.79
CA GLU A 31 -12.14 2.87 7.89
C GLU A 31 -11.21 1.67 8.02
N GLN A 32 -9.89 1.89 8.15
CA GLN A 32 -8.93 0.82 8.40
C GLN A 32 -9.23 0.12 9.73
N ARG A 33 -9.58 0.87 10.78
CA ARG A 33 -9.97 0.32 12.09
C ARG A 33 -11.26 -0.50 11.95
N ARG A 34 -12.28 0.03 11.30
CA ARG A 34 -13.56 -0.65 11.03
C ARG A 34 -13.34 -1.98 10.31
N GLN A 35 -12.51 -1.99 9.27
CA GLN A 35 -12.18 -3.21 8.52
C GLN A 35 -11.45 -4.25 9.40
N ARG A 36 -10.52 -3.81 10.26
CA ARG A 36 -9.80 -4.69 11.18
C ARG A 36 -10.70 -5.26 12.27
N GLU A 37 -11.57 -4.45 12.86
CA GLU A 37 -12.55 -4.87 13.86
C GLU A 37 -13.64 -5.77 13.25
N GLY A 38 -13.92 -5.61 11.96
CA GLY A 38 -14.80 -6.48 11.19
C GLY A 38 -14.24 -7.88 10.92
N VAL A 39 -12.93 -8.09 11.15
CA VAL A 39 -12.36 -9.45 11.13
C VAL A 39 -12.84 -10.16 12.39
N GLY A 40 -13.88 -10.98 12.23
CA GLY A 40 -14.47 -11.75 13.32
C GLY A 40 -13.56 -12.87 13.82
N ARG A 41 -14.07 -14.10 13.82
CA ARG A 41 -13.27 -15.26 14.23
C ARG A 41 -12.11 -15.48 13.27
N ILE A 42 -10.92 -15.71 13.80
CA ILE A 42 -9.73 -16.01 12.99
C ILE A 42 -9.91 -17.36 12.30
N GLU A 43 -10.04 -17.31 10.98
CA GLU A 43 -10.03 -18.48 10.09
C GLU A 43 -8.63 -18.74 9.55
N LYS A 44 -8.28 -20.01 9.35
CA LYS A 44 -7.00 -20.41 8.77
C LYS A 44 -7.18 -20.65 7.27
N ILE A 45 -6.25 -20.12 6.48
CA ILE A 45 -6.17 -20.34 5.03
C ILE A 45 -4.85 -21.00 4.67
N GLU A 46 -4.88 -21.80 3.62
CA GLU A 46 -3.71 -22.49 3.09
C GLU A 46 -3.13 -21.69 1.93
N ILE A 47 -1.87 -21.29 2.06
CA ILE A 47 -1.15 -20.53 1.05
C ILE A 47 -0.04 -21.41 0.50
N ARG A 48 -0.12 -21.76 -0.79
CA ARG A 48 0.91 -22.53 -1.46
C ARG A 48 1.92 -21.58 -2.10
N TYR A 49 3.07 -21.41 -1.48
CA TYR A 49 4.16 -20.64 -2.06
C TYR A 49 4.80 -21.42 -3.22
N LEU A 50 4.90 -20.78 -4.37
CA LEU A 50 5.56 -21.30 -5.57
C LEU A 50 6.80 -20.45 -5.85
N GLY A 51 7.98 -21.07 -5.81
CA GLY A 51 9.23 -20.36 -6.08
C GLY A 51 10.46 -20.94 -5.40
N THR A 52 11.60 -20.32 -5.69
CA THR A 52 12.90 -20.70 -5.12
C THR A 52 12.97 -20.25 -3.65
N PRO A 53 13.40 -21.08 -2.68
CA PRO A 53 14.19 -22.30 -2.85
C PRO A 53 13.37 -23.57 -3.07
N THR A 54 12.20 -23.68 -2.43
CA THR A 54 11.32 -24.85 -2.51
C THR A 54 9.86 -24.43 -2.35
N ASP A 55 8.99 -25.05 -3.14
CA ASP A 55 7.54 -24.92 -2.97
C ASP A 55 7.15 -25.36 -1.56
N THR A 56 6.42 -24.49 -0.86
CA THR A 56 6.10 -24.68 0.55
C THR A 56 4.67 -24.27 0.82
N THR A 57 3.95 -25.08 1.60
CA THR A 57 2.60 -24.76 2.05
C THR A 57 2.67 -24.05 3.41
N LEU A 58 2.02 -22.90 3.50
CA LEU A 58 1.97 -22.04 4.68
C LEU A 58 0.54 -21.92 5.18
N ILE A 59 0.31 -22.05 6.49
CA ILE A 59 -1.00 -21.85 7.10
C ILE A 59 -1.05 -20.44 7.69
N MET A 60 -1.95 -19.62 7.16
CA MET A 60 -2.06 -18.19 7.45
C MET A 60 -3.42 -17.81 8.03
N ASN A 61 -3.54 -16.60 8.57
CA ASN A 61 -4.81 -16.08 9.08
C ASN A 61 -5.55 -15.30 7.99
N ARG A 62 -6.77 -15.73 7.69
CA ARG A 62 -7.67 -15.06 6.74
C ARG A 62 -7.92 -13.61 7.15
N GLY A 63 -7.82 -12.68 6.20
CA GLY A 63 -8.10 -11.26 6.41
C GLY A 63 -7.09 -10.52 7.29
N LEU A 64 -6.01 -11.19 7.73
CA LEU A 64 -4.99 -10.61 8.61
C LEU A 64 -3.58 -10.79 8.07
N SER A 65 -3.22 -12.03 7.73
CA SER A 65 -1.89 -12.34 7.21
C SER A 65 -1.70 -11.73 5.83
N THR A 66 -0.50 -11.20 5.58
CA THR A 66 -0.14 -10.56 4.32
C THR A 66 0.90 -11.39 3.56
N PRO A 67 1.07 -11.18 2.23
CA PRO A 67 2.18 -11.80 1.51
C PRO A 67 3.56 -11.49 2.11
N TYR A 68 3.71 -10.33 2.75
CA TYR A 68 4.91 -9.98 3.50
C TYR A 68 5.14 -10.90 4.70
N ASP A 69 4.08 -11.29 5.42
CA ASP A 69 4.20 -12.28 6.49
C ASP A 69 4.61 -13.64 5.93
N CYS A 70 4.02 -14.08 4.81
CA CYS A 70 4.47 -15.29 4.12
C CYS A 70 5.96 -15.23 3.74
N ALA A 71 6.42 -14.09 3.22
CA ALA A 71 7.85 -13.90 2.90
C ALA A 71 8.75 -14.00 4.15
N ARG A 72 8.28 -13.56 5.33
CA ARG A 72 9.02 -13.71 6.59
C ARG A 72 9.21 -15.16 7.02
N HIS A 73 8.25 -16.04 6.71
CA HIS A 73 8.40 -17.48 6.96
C HIS A 73 9.43 -18.14 6.05
N ILE A 74 9.62 -17.61 4.84
CA ILE A 74 10.59 -18.14 3.86
C ILE A 74 12.01 -17.62 4.18
N GLY A 75 12.16 -16.32 4.41
CA GLY A 75 13.43 -15.74 4.83
C GLY A 75 13.55 -14.25 4.57
N GLU A 76 14.47 -13.60 5.28
CA GLU A 76 14.63 -12.14 5.26
C GLU A 76 14.93 -11.56 3.87
N LYS A 77 15.67 -12.30 3.03
CA LYS A 77 15.94 -11.91 1.65
C LYS A 77 14.64 -11.62 0.89
N TYR A 78 13.64 -12.49 1.03
CA TYR A 78 12.35 -12.33 0.35
C TYR A 78 11.59 -11.12 0.89
N CYS A 79 11.65 -10.86 2.19
CA CYS A 79 11.04 -9.65 2.77
C CYS A 79 11.62 -8.35 2.18
N ARG A 80 12.93 -8.32 1.89
CA ARG A 80 13.63 -7.11 1.41
C ARG A 80 13.50 -6.91 -0.09
N TYR A 81 13.58 -8.00 -0.88
CA TYR A 81 13.66 -7.91 -2.35
C TYR A 81 12.33 -8.16 -3.06
N SER A 82 11.31 -8.71 -2.39
CA SER A 82 9.99 -8.89 -2.99
C SER A 82 9.22 -7.56 -3.02
N ALA A 83 8.93 -7.11 -4.23
CA ALA A 83 8.21 -5.86 -4.48
C ALA A 83 6.69 -6.06 -4.52
N LEU A 84 6.26 -7.19 -5.07
CA LEU A 84 4.85 -7.51 -5.29
C LEU A 84 4.62 -9.01 -5.09
N ALA A 85 3.38 -9.38 -4.79
CA ALA A 85 2.93 -10.77 -4.83
C ALA A 85 2.07 -11.00 -6.08
N LEU A 86 2.07 -12.22 -6.58
CA LEU A 86 1.19 -12.68 -7.65
C LEU A 86 0.39 -13.85 -7.11
N LEU A 87 -0.93 -13.66 -7.03
CA LEU A 87 -1.86 -14.69 -6.60
C LEU A 87 -2.38 -15.45 -7.83
N ASP A 88 -2.40 -16.77 -7.73
CA ASP A 88 -2.95 -17.66 -8.77
C ASP A 88 -2.40 -17.38 -10.16
N SER A 89 -1.11 -17.02 -10.21
CA SER A 89 -0.34 -16.73 -11.42
C SER A 89 -0.85 -15.56 -12.26
N ASN A 90 -1.87 -14.82 -11.83
CA ASN A 90 -2.52 -13.79 -12.65
C ASN A 90 -2.82 -12.49 -11.90
N THR A 91 -3.22 -12.56 -10.63
CA THR A 91 -3.70 -11.38 -9.90
C THR A 91 -2.56 -10.72 -9.13
N PRO A 92 -2.09 -9.51 -9.52
CA PRO A 92 -1.09 -8.79 -8.75
C PRO A 92 -1.66 -8.35 -7.40
N TRP A 93 -0.87 -8.50 -6.35
CA TRP A 93 -1.27 -8.22 -4.98
C TRP A 93 -0.19 -7.46 -4.21
N ASP A 94 -0.61 -6.45 -3.46
CA ASP A 94 0.32 -5.65 -2.66
C ASP A 94 0.84 -6.47 -1.48
N MET A 95 2.14 -6.34 -1.19
CA MET A 95 2.81 -7.11 -0.13
C MET A 95 2.21 -6.91 1.27
N ARG A 96 1.58 -5.75 1.52
CA ARG A 96 0.97 -5.40 2.82
C ARG A 96 -0.56 -5.51 2.82
N ARG A 97 -1.17 -6.00 1.75
CA ARG A 97 -2.62 -6.22 1.70
C ARG A 97 -2.96 -7.60 2.28
N PRO A 98 -3.91 -7.72 3.21
CA PRO A 98 -4.31 -9.00 3.77
C PRO A 98 -4.80 -10.00 2.71
N LEU A 99 -4.57 -11.29 2.95
CA LEU A 99 -5.03 -12.39 2.09
C LEU A 99 -6.43 -12.83 2.53
N GLU A 100 -7.37 -12.87 1.59
CA GLU A 100 -8.78 -13.15 1.86
C GLU A 100 -9.14 -14.63 1.68
N GLU A 101 -8.41 -15.37 0.85
CA GLU A 101 -8.72 -16.75 0.49
C GLU A 101 -7.44 -17.59 0.34
N SER A 102 -7.61 -18.91 0.38
CA SER A 102 -6.53 -19.85 0.05
C SER A 102 -6.14 -19.68 -1.41
N CYS A 103 -4.84 -19.52 -1.67
CA CYS A 103 -4.34 -19.24 -3.01
C CYS A 103 -2.90 -19.72 -3.18
N THR A 104 -2.45 -19.76 -4.43
CA THR A 104 -1.04 -19.93 -4.75
C THR A 104 -0.34 -18.57 -4.74
N LEU A 105 0.82 -18.48 -4.10
CA LEU A 105 1.56 -17.24 -3.90
C LEU A 105 2.92 -17.31 -4.60
N GLN A 106 3.16 -16.37 -5.51
CA GLN A 106 4.48 -16.13 -6.09
C GLN A 106 4.98 -14.75 -5.67
N LEU A 107 6.25 -14.67 -5.28
CA LEU A 107 6.87 -13.41 -4.88
C LEU A 107 7.66 -12.82 -6.06
N LEU A 108 7.25 -11.64 -6.51
CA LEU A 108 7.86 -10.94 -7.63
C LEU A 108 8.96 -10.00 -7.14
N ASN A 109 10.09 -10.03 -7.85
CA ASN A 109 11.21 -9.12 -7.64
C ASN A 109 11.59 -8.45 -8.97
N PHE A 110 12.37 -7.37 -8.90
CA PHE A 110 12.79 -6.62 -10.10
C PHE A 110 13.86 -7.32 -10.94
N THR A 111 14.49 -8.36 -10.40
CA THR A 111 15.56 -9.14 -11.06
C THR A 111 15.02 -10.38 -11.78
N ALA A 112 13.71 -10.61 -11.74
CA ALA A 112 13.09 -11.75 -12.39
C ALA A 112 13.15 -11.61 -13.92
N SER A 113 13.01 -12.74 -14.63
CA SER A 113 12.97 -12.78 -16.09
C SER A 113 11.84 -11.92 -16.67
N GLU A 114 10.71 -11.85 -15.98
CA GLU A 114 9.55 -11.07 -16.39
C GLU A 114 9.15 -10.04 -15.31
N PRO A 115 9.85 -8.89 -15.23
CA PRO A 115 9.61 -7.89 -14.20
C PRO A 115 8.49 -6.91 -14.58
N HIS A 116 7.76 -7.14 -15.68
CA HIS A 116 6.81 -6.15 -16.24
C HIS A 116 5.72 -5.73 -15.24
N ILE A 117 5.16 -6.69 -14.49
CA ILE A 117 4.13 -6.42 -13.47
C ILE A 117 4.70 -5.56 -12.34
N ALA A 118 5.88 -5.93 -11.82
CA ALA A 118 6.57 -5.17 -10.78
C ALA A 118 6.94 -3.76 -11.26
N ASN A 119 7.42 -3.62 -12.49
CA ASN A 119 7.76 -2.33 -13.10
C ASN A 119 6.53 -1.43 -13.25
N LYS A 120 5.38 -1.99 -13.66
CA LYS A 120 4.12 -1.24 -13.75
C LYS A 120 3.68 -0.72 -12.37
N ALA A 121 3.77 -1.55 -11.33
CA ALA A 121 3.49 -1.12 -9.96
C ALA A 121 4.47 -0.03 -9.51
N PHE A 122 5.77 -0.20 -9.76
CA PHE A 122 6.82 0.77 -9.46
C PHE A 122 6.54 2.14 -10.06
N TRP A 123 6.23 2.21 -11.36
CA TRP A 123 5.92 3.49 -12.03
C TRP A 123 4.69 4.18 -11.45
N ARG A 124 3.65 3.43 -11.06
CA ARG A 124 2.48 3.99 -10.38
C ARG A 124 2.85 4.58 -9.02
N THR A 125 3.68 3.89 -8.24
CA THR A 125 4.15 4.38 -6.93
C THR A 125 5.03 5.63 -7.08
N CYS A 126 5.92 5.67 -8.07
CA CYS A 126 6.75 6.84 -8.35
C CYS A 126 5.91 8.06 -8.72
N SER A 127 4.92 7.91 -9.60
CA SER A 127 3.99 8.99 -9.95
C SER A 127 3.20 9.49 -8.74
N PHE A 128 2.76 8.59 -7.86
CA PHE A 128 2.06 8.94 -6.62
C PHE A 128 2.95 9.75 -5.66
N LEU A 129 4.19 9.28 -5.42
CA LEU A 129 5.15 9.98 -4.57
C LEU A 129 5.52 11.36 -5.12
N LEU A 130 5.72 11.48 -6.44
CA LEU A 130 5.97 12.75 -7.09
C LEU A 130 4.79 13.73 -6.89
N GLY A 131 3.56 13.25 -7.04
CA GLY A 131 2.36 14.05 -6.76
C GLY A 131 2.33 14.57 -5.32
N ALA A 132 2.65 13.73 -4.35
CA ALA A 132 2.75 14.12 -2.93
C ALA A 132 3.88 15.12 -2.66
N ALA A 133 5.03 14.98 -3.33
CA ALA A 133 6.13 15.93 -3.24
C ALA A 133 5.75 17.31 -3.82
N LEU A 134 5.11 17.33 -4.99
CA LEU A 134 4.63 18.56 -5.63
C LEU A 134 3.62 19.30 -4.76
N GLN A 135 2.69 18.60 -4.09
CA GLN A 135 1.73 19.22 -3.16
C GLN A 135 2.40 19.96 -1.99
N LYS A 136 3.63 19.58 -1.61
CA LYS A 136 4.39 20.20 -0.52
C LYS A 136 5.39 21.26 -0.98
N ALA A 137 5.80 21.20 -2.25
CA ALA A 137 6.86 22.06 -2.79
C ALA A 137 6.42 23.51 -2.97
N PHE A 138 5.15 23.75 -3.31
CA PHE A 138 4.64 25.09 -3.56
C PHE A 138 4.14 25.75 -2.28
N LYS A 139 4.53 27.02 -2.08
CA LYS A 139 3.95 27.85 -1.02
C LYS A 139 2.50 28.14 -1.36
N PRO A 140 1.57 28.05 -0.38
CA PRO A 140 0.22 28.51 -0.59
C PRO A 140 0.24 30.04 -0.64
N GLU A 141 -0.25 30.62 -1.73
CA GLU A 141 -0.52 32.05 -1.85
C GLU A 141 -1.55 32.53 -0.82
#